data_AF-A0AAV1XX21-F1
#
_entry.id   AF-A0AAV1XX21-F1
#
_cell.length_a   1.000
_cell.length_b   1.000
_cell.length_c   1.000
_cell.angle_alpha   90.00
_cell.angle_beta   90.00
_cell.angle_gamma   90.00
#
_symmetry.space_group_name_H-M   'P 1'
#
loop_
_entity.id
_entity.type
_entity.pdbx_description
1 polymer ?
#
loop_
_entity_poly.entity_id
_entity_poly.type
_entity_poly.pdbx_seq_one_letter_code
_entity_poly.pdbx_strand_id
1 'polypeptide(L)'
;MVVDVSKQFFPDVAVGYEDKRVTLHVGDGVAFLKAVLEGTYDAVIVDSSDPIGPAKELFEKPFFESVARALRPGGVNSDPSAKQLKAAA
;
A
#
# COMPACT_ATOMS: atom_id res chain seq x y z
N MET A 1 7.11 -5.99 -16.16
CA MET A 1 6.49 -5.16 -15.10
C MET A 1 7.56 -4.67 -14.14
N VAL A 2 7.25 -3.69 -13.27
CA VAL A 2 8.23 -3.18 -12.28
C VAL A 2 8.84 -4.32 -11.47
N VAL A 3 8.00 -5.25 -10.98
CA VAL A 3 8.44 -6.44 -10.23
C VAL A 3 9.46 -7.28 -10.99
N ASP A 4 9.25 -7.53 -12.29
CA ASP A 4 10.14 -8.38 -13.10
C ASP A 4 11.51 -7.73 -13.26
N VAL A 5 11.53 -6.41 -13.52
CA VAL A 5 12.77 -5.62 -13.64
C VAL A 5 13.49 -5.58 -12.29
N SER A 6 12.76 -5.41 -11.18
CA SER A 6 13.33 -5.45 -9.83
C SER A 6 14.02 -6.79 -9.54
N LYS A 7 13.37 -7.91 -9.88
CA LYS A 7 13.95 -9.25 -9.72
C LYS A 7 15.18 -9.47 -10.61
N GLN A 8 15.18 -8.93 -11.82
CA GLN A 8 16.28 -9.09 -12.76
C GLN A 8 17.53 -8.28 -12.38
N PHE A 9 17.36 -7.02 -11.98
CA PHE A 9 18.48 -6.08 -11.82
C PHE A 9 18.85 -5.79 -10.36
N PHE A 10 17.99 -6.13 -9.39
CA PHE A 10 18.23 -5.92 -7.95
C PHE A 10 18.01 -7.21 -7.15
N PRO A 11 18.71 -8.32 -7.46
CA PRO A 11 18.44 -9.64 -6.87
C PRO A 11 18.58 -9.66 -5.35
N ASP A 12 19.57 -8.95 -4.79
CA ASP A 12 19.81 -8.91 -3.34
C ASP A 12 18.68 -8.22 -2.56
N VAL A 13 17.93 -7.33 -3.22
CA VAL A 13 16.74 -6.67 -2.64
C VAL A 13 15.49 -7.52 -2.92
N ALA A 14 15.41 -8.09 -4.12
CA ALA A 14 14.24 -8.83 -4.58
C ALA A 14 14.07 -10.21 -3.90
N VAL A 15 15.08 -10.70 -3.17
CA VAL A 15 14.99 -11.92 -2.34
C VAL A 15 13.79 -11.92 -1.39
N GLY A 16 13.30 -10.73 -0.99
CA GLY A 16 12.09 -10.60 -0.19
C GLY A 16 10.84 -11.24 -0.83
N TYR A 17 10.75 -11.29 -2.17
CA TYR A 17 9.63 -11.94 -2.86
C TYR A 17 9.64 -13.48 -2.74
N GLU A 18 10.74 -14.09 -2.27
CA GLU A 18 10.87 -15.54 -2.12
C GLU A 18 10.48 -16.05 -0.72
N ASP A 19 10.23 -15.14 0.23
CA ASP A 19 9.75 -15.53 1.57
C ASP A 19 8.35 -16.17 1.48
N LYS A 20 8.20 -17.36 2.09
CA LYS A 20 6.95 -18.14 2.02
C LYS A 20 5.72 -17.43 2.63
N ARG A 21 5.94 -16.38 3.42
CA ARG A 21 4.87 -15.56 4.02
C ARG A 21 4.36 -14.49 3.05
N VAL A 22 5.11 -14.20 1.99
CA VAL A 22 4.75 -13.16 1.01
C VAL A 22 3.77 -13.72 -0.02
N THR A 23 2.64 -13.05 -0.16
CA THR A 23 1.71 -13.27 -1.27
C THR A 23 1.71 -12.03 -2.15
N LEU A 24 2.19 -12.17 -3.40
CA LEU A 24 2.24 -11.07 -4.35
C LEU A 24 0.90 -10.95 -5.10
N HIS A 25 0.26 -9.80 -4.97
CA HIS A 25 -0.90 -9.42 -5.78
C HIS A 25 -0.47 -8.35 -6.79
N VAL A 26 -0.59 -8.65 -8.09
CA VAL A 26 -0.33 -7.67 -9.16
C VAL A 26 -1.67 -7.09 -9.61
N GLY A 27 -1.93 -5.83 -9.26
CA GLY A 27 -3.19 -5.15 -9.57
C GLY A 27 -3.25 -3.76 -8.92
N ASP A 28 -4.42 -3.13 -8.98
CA ASP A 28 -4.67 -1.85 -8.32
C ASP A 28 -4.84 -2.03 -6.80
N GLY A 29 -3.99 -1.36 -6.02
CA GLY A 29 -4.00 -1.39 -4.57
C GLY A 29 -5.25 -0.76 -3.94
N VAL A 30 -5.88 0.23 -4.61
CA VAL A 30 -7.13 0.84 -4.14
C VAL A 30 -8.27 -0.17 -4.21
N ALA A 31 -8.42 -0.83 -5.37
CA ALA A 31 -9.40 -1.90 -5.55
C ALA A 31 -9.15 -3.07 -4.59
N PHE A 32 -7.89 -3.45 -4.38
CA PHE A 32 -7.52 -4.50 -3.43
C PHE A 32 -8.00 -4.17 -2.01
N LEU A 33 -7.67 -2.98 -1.49
CA LEU A 33 -8.08 -2.58 -0.14
C LEU A 33 -9.60 -2.47 0.01
N LYS A 34 -10.33 -2.07 -1.04
CA LYS A 34 -11.80 -2.06 -1.04
C LYS A 34 -12.40 -3.46 -0.86
N ALA A 35 -11.75 -4.49 -1.39
CA ALA A 35 -12.22 -5.88 -1.30
C ALA A 35 -11.82 -6.60 0.00
N VAL A 36 -10.88 -6.02 0.77
CA VAL A 36 -10.42 -6.58 2.04
C VAL A 36 -11.51 -6.48 3.11
N LEU A 37 -11.68 -7.55 3.88
CA LEU A 37 -12.59 -7.61 5.02
C LEU A 37 -12.14 -6.63 6.13
N GLU A 38 -13.11 -6.09 6.85
CA GLU A 38 -12.85 -5.17 7.96
C GLU A 38 -11.98 -5.82 9.05
N GLY A 39 -11.01 -5.06 9.56
CA GLY A 39 -10.17 -5.50 10.68
C GLY A 39 -9.19 -6.64 10.37
N THR A 40 -8.87 -6.87 9.10
CA THR A 40 -8.00 -7.98 8.67
C THR A 40 -6.53 -7.76 8.99
N TYR A 41 -6.03 -6.53 8.84
CA TYR A 41 -4.60 -6.24 8.92
C TYR A 41 -4.19 -5.61 10.25
N ASP A 42 -3.03 -6.05 10.76
CA ASP A 42 -2.32 -5.40 11.88
C ASP A 42 -1.71 -4.06 11.47
N ALA A 43 -1.13 -4.02 10.27
CA ALA A 43 -0.45 -2.86 9.74
C ALA A 43 -0.63 -2.76 8.22
N VAL A 44 -0.72 -1.53 7.72
CA VAL A 44 -0.69 -1.20 6.30
C VAL A 44 0.48 -0.26 6.06
N ILE A 45 1.28 -0.55 5.03
CA ILE A 45 2.40 0.28 4.60
C ILE A 45 2.13 0.67 3.15
N VAL A 46 2.05 1.98 2.90
CA VAL A 46 1.86 2.53 1.56
C VAL A 46 3.22 3.02 1.05
N ASP A 47 3.87 2.23 0.21
CA ASP A 47 5.13 2.60 -0.46
C ASP A 47 4.82 3.04 -1.90
N SER A 48 4.23 4.24 -2.04
CA SER A 48 3.81 4.78 -3.33
C SER A 48 4.75 5.86 -3.85
N SER A 49 4.80 6.03 -5.17
CA SER A 49 5.42 7.21 -5.80
C SER A 49 4.69 8.50 -5.44
N ASP A 50 5.28 9.65 -5.81
CA ASP A 50 4.64 10.96 -5.72
C ASP A 50 3.24 10.99 -6.36
N PRO A 51 2.34 11.90 -5.92
CA PRO A 51 0.93 11.97 -6.33
C PRO A 51 0.74 12.49 -7.76
N ILE A 52 1.34 11.81 -8.73
CA ILE A 52 1.28 12.14 -10.15
C ILE A 52 0.78 10.88 -10.89
N GLY A 53 -0.24 11.06 -11.73
CA GLY A 53 -0.82 9.96 -12.51
C GLY A 53 -1.58 8.96 -11.63
N PRO A 54 -1.37 7.64 -11.78
CA PRO A 54 -2.20 6.60 -11.16
C PRO A 54 -2.14 6.59 -9.62
N ALA A 55 -1.11 7.19 -9.03
CA ALA A 55 -0.96 7.26 -7.58
C ALA A 55 -1.89 8.28 -6.91
N LYS A 56 -2.55 9.18 -7.67
CA LYS A 56 -3.35 10.29 -7.10
C LYS A 56 -4.45 9.81 -6.15
N GLU A 57 -5.12 8.71 -6.48
CA GLU A 57 -6.22 8.16 -5.65
C GLU A 57 -5.75 7.72 -4.26
N LEU A 58 -4.46 7.39 -4.10
CA LEU A 58 -3.86 7.01 -2.81
C LEU A 58 -3.76 8.20 -1.83
N PHE A 59 -3.99 9.42 -2.31
CA PHE A 59 -3.87 10.65 -1.52
C PHE A 59 -5.24 11.26 -1.17
N GLU A 60 -6.33 10.60 -1.56
CA GLU A 60 -7.69 11.08 -1.32
C GLU A 60 -8.34 10.42 -0.11
N LYS A 61 -9.23 11.15 0.57
CA LYS A 61 -9.96 10.69 1.78
C LYS A 61 -10.55 9.26 1.66
N PRO A 62 -11.17 8.85 0.53
CA PRO A 62 -11.73 7.50 0.41
C PRO A 62 -10.71 6.37 0.50
N PHE A 63 -9.46 6.62 0.11
CA PHE A 63 -8.39 5.64 0.26
C PHE A 63 -8.03 5.45 1.74
N PHE A 64 -7.84 6.54 2.48
CA PHE A 64 -7.55 6.46 3.92
C PHE A 64 -8.67 5.83 4.74
N GLU A 65 -9.94 6.06 4.35
CA GLU A 65 -11.09 5.36 4.95
C GLU A 65 -11.05 3.85 4.67
N SER A 66 -10.62 3.45 3.47
CA SER A 66 -10.43 2.04 3.12
C SER A 66 -9.30 1.39 3.90
N VAL A 67 -8.18 2.11 4.11
CA VAL A 67 -7.07 1.66 4.96
C VAL A 67 -7.54 1.50 6.41
N ALA A 68 -8.23 2.50 6.96
CA ALA A 68 -8.72 2.46 8.34
C ALA A 68 -9.70 1.31 8.59
N ARG A 69 -10.61 1.02 7.63
CA ARG A 69 -11.50 -0.15 7.70
C ARG A 69 -10.73 -1.47 7.67
N ALA A 70 -9.70 -1.57 6.82
CA ALA A 70 -8.92 -2.80 6.69
C ALA A 70 -8.06 -3.10 7.93
N LEU A 71 -7.74 -2.08 8.73
CA LEU A 71 -6.97 -2.22 9.97
C LEU A 71 -7.84 -2.69 11.14
N ARG A 72 -7.33 -3.62 11.95
CA ARG A 72 -7.96 -4.00 13.22
C ARG A 72 -7.89 -2.87 14.26
N PRO A 73 -8.68 -2.94 15.35
CA PRO A 73 -8.51 -2.01 16.48
C PRO A 73 -7.07 -1.98 17.00
N GLY A 74 -6.48 -0.78 17.04
CA GLY A 74 -5.08 -0.56 17.41
C GLY A 74 -4.07 -0.84 16.29
N GLY A 75 -4.53 -1.18 15.07
CA GLY A 75 -3.68 -1.30 13.90
C GLY A 75 -3.08 0.03 13.47
N VAL A 76 -2.01 -0.03 12.67
CA VAL A 76 -1.21 1.16 12.31
C VAL A 76 -1.08 1.32 10.80
N ASN A 77 -1.14 2.57 10.33
CA ASN A 77 -0.83 2.93 8.95
C ASN A 77 0.49 3.71 8.90
N SER A 78 1.40 3.30 8.01
CA SER A 78 2.59 4.08 7.66
C SER A 78 2.49 4.50 6.21
N ASP A 79 2.29 5.80 6.00
CA ASP A 79 2.07 6.37 4.68
C ASP A 79 2.85 7.69 4.54
N PRO A 80 3.80 7.79 3.59
CA PRO A 80 4.58 9.01 3.37
C PRO A 80 3.71 10.21 2.95
N SER A 81 2.53 9.95 2.38
CA SER A 81 1.57 10.98 1.98
C SER A 81 0.74 11.56 3.12
N ALA A 82 0.67 10.88 4.27
CA ALA A 82 -0.19 11.29 5.39
C ALA A 82 0.16 12.69 5.96
N LYS A 83 1.36 13.21 5.66
CA LYS A 83 1.75 14.60 5.97
C LYS A 83 0.97 15.64 5.14
N GLN A 84 0.56 15.32 3.92
CA GLN A 84 -0.12 16.25 3.01
C GLN A 84 -1.58 16.51 3.41
N LEU A 85 -2.26 15.54 4.03
CA LEU A 85 -3.63 15.72 4.53
C LEU A 85 -3.74 16.70 5.69
N LYS A 86 -2.73 16.79 6.57
CA LYS A 86 -2.73 17.75 7.68
C LYS A 86 -2.54 19.20 7.26
N ALA A 87 -2.14 19.46 6.01
CA ALA A 87 -1.96 20.81 5.49
C ALA A 87 -3.23 21.37 4.81
N ALA A 88 -4.26 20.55 4.64
CA ALA A 88 -5.52 20.92 3.98
C ALA A 88 -6.72 21.09 4.94
N ALA A 89 -6.46 21.05 6.25
CA ALA A 89 -7.43 21.31 7.33
C ALA A 89 -6.91 22.46 8.21
#